data_AF-A0A7C1V2V3-F1
#
_entry.id   AF-A0A7C1V2V3-F1
#
_cell.length_a   1.000
_cell.length_b   1.000
_cell.length_c   1.000
_cell.angle_alpha   90.00
_cell.angle_beta   90.00
_cell.angle_gamma   90.00
#
_symmetry.space_group_name_H-M   'P 1'
#
loop_
_entity.id
_entity.type
_entity.pdbx_description
1 polymer ?
#
loop_
_entity_poly.entity_id
_entity_poly.type
_entity_poly.pdbx_seq_one_letter_code
_entity_poly.pdbx_strand_id
1 'polypeptide(L)'
;MSYRDTPVTCEKCGKQFIFTVEEQRRLARLEGEVAPPILCRNCRRAAERTPESHKGTVKWYDPDRGYGFIIQSSGDEIFFHRSGIVAEGPERFKDGAQVTYRVKSTARGPQAVEVALSDAD
;
A
#
# COMPACT_ATOMS: atom_id res chain seq x y z
N MET A 1 -36.87 10.75 12.01
CA MET A 1 -35.89 9.97 11.22
C MET A 1 -35.67 8.64 11.93
N SER A 2 -36.12 7.54 11.32
CA SER A 2 -36.12 6.22 11.95
C SER A 2 -34.74 5.58 11.76
N TYR A 3 -33.88 5.75 12.75
CA TYR A 3 -32.58 5.08 12.77
C TYR A 3 -32.82 3.56 12.84
N ARG A 4 -32.47 2.86 11.77
CA ARG A 4 -32.49 1.39 11.69
C ARG A 4 -31.08 0.91 11.42
N ASP A 5 -30.78 -0.30 11.87
CA ASP A 5 -29.56 -0.99 11.49
C ASP A 5 -29.57 -1.20 9.98
N THR A 6 -28.85 -0.35 9.27
CA THR A 6 -28.79 -0.42 7.81
C THR A 6 -27.61 -1.32 7.45
N PRO A 7 -27.86 -2.47 6.80
CA PRO A 7 -26.77 -3.25 6.22
C PRO A 7 -26.16 -2.45 5.08
N VAL A 8 -24.87 -2.15 5.19
CA VAL A 8 -24.09 -1.49 4.14
C VAL A 8 -23.11 -2.50 3.56
N THR A 9 -23.03 -2.58 2.24
CA THR A 9 -22.13 -3.50 1.56
C THR A 9 -20.84 -2.77 1.19
N CYS A 10 -19.70 -3.37 1.53
CA CYS A 10 -18.41 -2.86 1.10
C CYS A 10 -18.23 -3.06 -0.42
N GLU A 11 -18.03 -1.99 -1.19
CA GLU A 11 -17.84 -2.10 -2.64
C GLU A 11 -16.54 -2.84 -3.02
N LYS A 12 -15.52 -2.82 -2.15
CA LYS A 12 -14.22 -3.45 -2.43
C LYS A 12 -14.18 -4.95 -2.17
N CYS A 13 -15.00 -5.47 -1.26
CA CYS A 13 -14.94 -6.89 -0.87
C CYS A 13 -16.30 -7.59 -0.79
N GLY A 14 -17.39 -6.90 -1.12
CA GLY A 14 -18.75 -7.42 -1.08
C GLY A 14 -19.27 -7.78 0.32
N LYS A 15 -18.50 -7.53 1.38
CA LYS A 15 -18.90 -7.88 2.75
C LYS A 15 -19.90 -6.87 3.30
N GLN A 16 -21.03 -7.38 3.79
CA GLN A 16 -22.06 -6.62 4.46
C GLN A 16 -21.64 -6.31 5.90
N PHE A 17 -21.72 -5.05 6.32
CA PHE A 17 -21.50 -4.62 7.70
C PHE A 17 -22.69 -3.80 8.19
N ILE A 18 -22.90 -3.79 9.51
CA ILE A 18 -24.05 -3.12 10.11
C ILE A 18 -23.65 -1.68 10.45
N PHE A 19 -24.34 -0.71 9.85
CA PHE A 19 -24.24 0.69 10.24
C PHE A 19 -25.21 0.94 11.40
N THR A 20 -24.73 0.73 12.63
CA THR A 20 -25.52 0.74 13.85
C THR A 20 -26.13 2.11 14.14
N VAL A 21 -27.31 2.11 14.75
CA VAL A 21 -28.07 3.31 15.16
C VAL A 21 -27.27 4.27 16.06
N GLU A 22 -26.38 3.75 16.91
CA GLU A 22 -25.52 4.58 17.77
C GLU A 22 -24.53 5.43 16.97
N GLU A 23 -23.99 4.87 15.88
CA GLU A 23 -23.05 5.56 14.98
C GLU A 23 -23.77 6.64 14.15
N GLN A 24 -25.00 6.34 13.71
CA GLN A 24 -25.89 7.30 13.03
C GLN A 24 -26.24 8.51 13.93
N ARG A 25 -26.49 8.28 15.22
CA ARG A 25 -26.79 9.35 16.19
C ARG A 25 -25.57 10.21 16.50
N ARG A 26 -24.36 9.63 16.51
CA ARG A 26 -23.11 10.35 16.76
C ARG A 26 -22.75 11.28 15.59
N LEU A 27 -22.90 10.80 14.35
CA LEU A 27 -22.54 11.56 13.15
C LEU A 27 -23.54 12.69 12.85
N ALA A 28 -24.84 12.48 13.11
CA ALA A 28 -25.88 13.50 12.90
C ALA A 28 -25.74 14.77 13.78
N ARG A 29 -24.88 14.75 14.81
CA ARG A 29 -24.61 15.94 15.66
C ARG A 29 -23.48 16.83 15.14
N LEU A 30 -22.65 16.36 14.21
CA LEU A 30 -21.41 17.04 13.80
C LEU A 30 -21.49 17.62 12.40
N GLU A 31 -21.99 16.87 11.42
CA GLU A 31 -22.07 17.28 10.02
C GLU A 31 -23.40 16.78 9.45
N GLY A 32 -24.20 17.67 8.87
CA GLY A 32 -25.59 17.43 8.47
C GLY A 32 -25.83 16.35 7.40
N GLU A 33 -24.81 15.66 6.90
CA GLU A 33 -24.93 14.56 5.94
C GLU A 33 -24.08 13.36 6.38
N VAL A 34 -24.75 12.37 6.97
CA VAL A 34 -24.14 11.11 7.41
C VAL A 34 -24.02 10.16 6.21
N ALA A 35 -23.01 10.36 5.37
CA ALA A 35 -22.70 9.41 4.30
C ALA A 35 -22.06 8.14 4.89
N PRO A 36 -22.64 6.94 4.67
CA PRO A 36 -22.06 5.70 5.15
C PRO A 36 -20.75 5.40 4.40
N PRO A 37 -19.72 4.90 5.09
CA PRO A 37 -18.46 4.58 4.43
C PRO A 37 -18.63 3.40 3.45
N ILE A 38 -18.29 3.60 2.18
CA ILE A 38 -18.36 2.55 1.14
C ILE A 38 -17.35 1.40 1.34
N LEU A 39 -16.40 1.56 2.27
CA LEU A 39 -15.36 0.59 2.59
C LEU A 39 -15.48 0.10 4.04
N CYS A 40 -15.46 -1.21 4.23
CA CYS A 40 -15.44 -1.80 5.57
C CYS A 40 -14.11 -1.53 6.30
N ARG A 41 -14.11 -1.69 7.63
CA ARG A 41 -12.94 -1.48 8.51
C ARG A 41 -11.67 -2.22 8.06
N ASN A 42 -11.82 -3.38 7.42
CA ASN A 42 -10.69 -4.16 6.91
C ASN A 42 -10.15 -3.62 5.58
N CYS A 43 -11.04 -3.15 4.69
CA CYS A 43 -10.66 -2.53 3.41
C CYS A 43 -10.05 -1.14 3.61
N ARG A 44 -10.54 -0.37 4.60
CA ARG A 44 -9.93 0.89 5.01
C ARG A 44 -8.50 0.66 5.55
N ARG A 45 -8.33 -0.31 6.45
CA ARG A 45 -7.00 -0.71 6.94
C ARG A 45 -6.06 -1.21 5.85
N ALA A 46 -6.57 -1.85 4.78
CA ALA A 46 -5.75 -2.27 3.65
C ALA A 46 -5.29 -1.08 2.78
N ALA A 47 -6.08 -0.02 2.67
CA ALA A 47 -5.69 1.21 1.98
C ALA A 47 -4.70 2.05 2.79
N GLU A 48 -4.80 2.01 4.13
CA GLU A 48 -3.88 2.69 5.07
C GLU A 48 -2.56 1.94 5.27
N ARG A 49 -2.41 0.74 4.70
CA ARG A 49 -1.21 -0.11 4.77
C ARG A 49 -0.13 0.24 3.75
N THR A 50 -0.15 1.43 3.18
CA THR A 50 0.95 1.94 2.36
C THR A 50 1.80 2.90 3.19
N PRO A 51 2.57 2.44 4.21
CA PRO A 51 3.50 3.32 4.89
C PRO A 51 4.63 3.63 3.89
N GLU A 52 4.77 4.91 3.54
CA GLU A 52 5.94 5.50 2.89
C GLU A 52 6.59 4.63 1.79
N SER A 53 5.88 4.53 0.68
CA SER A 53 6.43 3.99 -0.56
C SER A 53 7.36 5.04 -1.20
N HIS A 54 8.66 4.79 -1.17
CA HIS A 54 9.70 5.57 -1.83
C HIS A 54 9.78 5.20 -3.31
N LYS A 55 10.11 6.19 -4.14
CA LYS A 55 10.41 5.98 -5.56
C LYS A 55 11.92 5.99 -5.78
N GLY A 56 12.36 5.23 -6.76
CA GLY A 56 13.76 5.21 -7.19
C GLY A 56 13.92 4.50 -8.51
N THR A 57 15.16 4.45 -8.96
CA THR A 57 15.54 3.84 -10.24
C THR A 57 16.48 2.69 -9.98
N VAL A 58 16.20 1.51 -10.54
CA VAL A 58 17.09 0.36 -10.40
C VAL A 58 18.41 0.68 -11.08
N LYS A 59 19.52 0.64 -10.32
CA LYS A 59 20.86 0.81 -10.88
C LYS A 59 21.25 -0.42 -11.68
N TRP A 60 21.08 -1.57 -11.03
CA TRP A 60 21.34 -2.89 -11.58
C TRP A 60 20.70 -3.93 -10.66
N TYR A 61 20.36 -5.06 -11.25
CA TYR A 61 19.84 -6.23 -10.55
C TYR A 61 20.43 -7.47 -11.18
N ASP A 62 20.93 -8.38 -10.35
CA ASP A 62 21.45 -9.66 -10.78
C ASP A 62 20.42 -10.75 -10.40
N PRO A 63 19.66 -11.29 -11.37
CA PRO A 63 18.65 -12.30 -11.10
C PRO A 63 19.24 -13.63 -10.65
N ASP A 64 20.44 -13.98 -11.12
CA ASP A 64 21.15 -15.21 -10.75
C ASP A 64 21.57 -15.16 -9.27
N ARG A 65 22.09 -14.02 -8.84
CA ARG A 65 22.47 -13.81 -7.43
C ARG A 65 21.30 -13.40 -6.53
N GLY A 66 20.22 -12.87 -7.10
CA GLY A 66 18.99 -12.52 -6.41
C GLY A 66 19.06 -11.23 -5.59
N TYR A 67 19.94 -10.30 -5.91
CA TYR A 67 20.06 -9.00 -5.23
C TYR A 67 20.42 -7.86 -6.20
N GLY A 68 20.18 -6.63 -5.77
CA GLY A 68 20.48 -5.45 -6.58
C GLY A 68 20.48 -4.17 -5.76
N PHE A 69 20.63 -3.05 -6.48
CA PHE A 69 20.64 -1.70 -5.90
C PHE A 69 19.68 -0.76 -6.62
N ILE A 70 19.03 0.09 -5.84
CA ILE A 70 18.13 1.15 -6.33
C ILE A 70 18.76 2.49 -5.97
N ILE A 71 18.81 3.40 -6.93
CA ILE A 71 19.18 4.81 -6.70
C ILE A 71 17.94 5.57 -6.26
N GLN A 72 18.02 6.19 -5.10
CA GLN A 72 16.98 7.07 -4.56
C GLN A 72 17.08 8.45 -5.23
N SER A 73 16.00 9.24 -5.19
CA SER A 73 16.04 10.61 -5.72
C SER A 73 17.06 11.52 -5.02
N SER A 74 17.46 11.18 -3.79
CA SER A 74 18.53 11.87 -3.04
C SER A 74 19.94 11.59 -3.57
N GLY A 75 20.12 10.58 -4.44
CA GLY A 75 21.42 10.10 -4.92
C GLY A 75 22.01 8.95 -4.10
N ASP A 76 21.40 8.60 -2.97
CA ASP A 76 21.78 7.44 -2.17
C ASP A 76 21.44 6.11 -2.86
N GLU A 77 22.19 5.06 -2.53
CA GLU A 77 21.96 3.71 -3.04
C GLU A 77 21.39 2.84 -1.94
N ILE A 78 20.27 2.19 -2.22
CA ILE A 78 19.64 1.24 -1.30
C ILE A 78 19.73 -0.19 -1.83
N PHE A 79 20.17 -1.08 -0.95
CA PHE A 79 20.23 -2.51 -1.23
C PHE A 79 18.83 -3.13 -1.18
N PHE A 80 18.51 -3.98 -2.16
CA PHE A 80 17.31 -4.81 -2.12
C PHE A 80 17.64 -6.27 -2.46
N HIS A 81 16.84 -7.18 -1.90
CA HIS A 81 16.93 -8.62 -2.15
C HIS A 81 15.68 -9.11 -2.87
N ARG A 82 15.78 -10.18 -3.65
CA ARG A 82 14.64 -10.79 -4.35
C ARG A 82 13.47 -11.14 -3.42
N SER A 83 13.75 -11.45 -2.16
CA SER A 83 12.72 -11.73 -1.14
C SER A 83 11.86 -10.52 -0.79
N GLY A 84 12.36 -9.30 -1.07
CA GLY A 84 11.63 -8.06 -0.87
C GLY A 84 10.82 -7.63 -2.09
N ILE A 85 10.88 -8.34 -3.22
CA ILE A 85 10.14 -7.98 -4.42
C ILE A 85 8.70 -8.51 -4.30
N VAL A 86 7.70 -7.64 -4.47
CA VAL A 86 6.27 -8.02 -4.49
C VAL A 86 5.74 -8.19 -5.91
N ALA A 87 6.46 -7.67 -6.91
CA ALA A 87 6.06 -7.78 -8.30
C ALA A 87 6.30 -9.19 -8.86
N GLU A 88 5.40 -9.64 -9.72
CA GLU A 88 5.59 -10.86 -10.52
C GLU A 88 6.62 -10.60 -11.63
N GLY A 89 7.70 -11.39 -11.65
CA GLY A 89 8.77 -11.29 -12.64
C GLY A 89 9.94 -10.41 -12.20
N PRO A 90 10.85 -10.91 -11.32
CA PRO A 90 12.07 -10.18 -10.93
C PRO A 90 12.98 -9.84 -12.12
N GLU A 91 12.85 -10.57 -13.23
CA GLU A 91 13.52 -10.31 -14.51
C GLU A 91 13.15 -8.96 -15.17
N ARG A 92 12.07 -8.33 -14.75
CA ARG A 92 11.64 -7.01 -15.26
C ARG A 92 12.38 -5.85 -14.59
N PHE A 93 13.13 -6.09 -13.51
CA PHE A 93 13.94 -5.08 -12.83
C PHE A 93 15.26 -4.87 -13.60
N LYS A 94 15.17 -4.27 -14.78
CA LYS A 94 16.33 -3.91 -15.60
C LYS A 94 16.97 -2.62 -15.11
N ASP A 95 18.18 -2.34 -15.57
CA ASP A 95 18.83 -1.05 -15.34
C ASP A 95 17.95 0.09 -15.87
N GLY A 96 17.82 1.16 -15.07
CA GLY A 96 16.98 2.31 -15.41
C GLY A 96 15.48 2.13 -15.15
N ALA A 97 15.02 0.96 -14.70
CA ALA A 97 13.60 0.75 -14.40
C ALA A 97 13.15 1.59 -13.19
N GLN A 98 12.02 2.27 -13.31
CA GLN A 98 11.41 2.98 -12.19
C GLN A 98 10.67 2.01 -11.28
N VAL A 99 10.95 2.12 -9.99
CA VAL A 99 10.41 1.24 -8.97
C VAL A 99 9.91 2.03 -7.78
N THR A 100 8.94 1.44 -7.10
CA THR A 100 8.43 1.88 -5.83
C THR A 100 8.75 0.82 -4.78
N TYR A 101 9.31 1.22 -3.65
CA TYR A 101 9.77 0.32 -2.59
C TYR A 101 9.59 0.96 -1.23
N ARG A 102 9.71 0.17 -0.17
CA ARG A 102 9.69 0.65 1.21
C ARG A 102 11.07 0.49 1.83
N VAL A 103 11.52 1.49 2.57
CA VAL A 103 12.77 1.40 3.31
C VAL A 103 12.50 0.75 4.66
N LYS A 104 13.19 -0.35 4.95
CA LYS A 104 13.13 -1.02 6.24
C LYS A 104 14.50 -0.98 6.90
N SER A 105 14.58 -0.37 8.07
CA SER A 105 15.78 -0.42 8.91
C SER A 105 15.92 -1.82 9.50
N THR A 106 17.06 -2.46 9.26
CA THR A 106 17.37 -3.78 9.81
C THR A 106 18.72 -3.78 10.51
N ALA A 107 19.04 -4.86 11.22
CA ALA A 107 20.32 -5.00 11.93
C ALA A 107 21.56 -4.88 11.00
N ARG A 108 21.38 -5.01 9.68
CA ARG A 108 22.43 -4.86 8.67
C ARG A 108 22.40 -3.52 7.92
N GLY A 109 21.52 -2.60 8.32
CA GLY A 109 21.32 -1.31 7.65
C GLY A 109 19.94 -1.19 6.95
N PRO A 110 19.71 -0.05 6.26
CA PRO A 110 18.50 0.18 5.47
C PRO A 110 18.46 -0.77 4.27
N GLN A 111 17.34 -1.46 4.11
CA GLN A 111 17.09 -2.31 2.94
C GLN A 111 15.74 -1.96 2.31
N ALA A 112 15.68 -2.02 0.98
CA ALA A 112 14.46 -1.87 0.24
C ALA A 112 13.68 -3.20 0.29
N VAL A 113 12.46 -3.10 0.82
CA VAL A 113 11.48 -4.18 0.88
C VAL A 113 10.23 -3.75 0.15
N GLU A 114 9.39 -4.72 -0.17
CA GLU A 114 8.20 -4.51 -0.98
C GLU A 114 8.43 -3.72 -2.27
N VAL A 115 9.45 -4.12 -3.03
CA VAL A 115 9.81 -3.50 -4.29
C VAL A 115 8.81 -3.92 -5.37
N ALA A 116 8.21 -2.95 -6.04
CA ALA A 116 7.31 -3.10 -7.16
C ALA A 116 7.74 -2.17 -8.31
N LEU A 117 7.50 -2.59 -9.55
CA LEU A 117 7.70 -1.71 -10.70
C LEU A 117 6.63 -0.63 -10.68
N SER A 118 7.02 0.63 -10.90
CA SER A 118 6.07 1.73 -11.00
C SER A 118 5.59 1.95 -12.44
N ASP A 119 5.68 0.91 -13.27
CA ASP A 119 5.32 0.93 -14.68
C ASP A 119 3.89 1.46 -14.82
N ALA A 120 3.80 2.67 -15.34
CA ALA A 120 2.58 3.29 -15.79
C ALA A 120 2.38 2.80 -17.24
N ASP A 121 1.64 1.72 -17.40
CA ASP A 121 1.10 1.29 -18.69
C ASP A 121 -0.34 1.83 -18.83
#